data_AF-A0A2N1V6V9-F1
#
_entry.id   AF-A0A2N1V6V9-F1
#
_cell.length_a   1.000
_cell.length_b   1.000
_cell.length_c   1.000
_cell.angle_alpha   90.00
_cell.angle_beta   90.00
_cell.angle_gamma   90.00
#
_symmetry.space_group_name_H-M   'P 1'
#
loop_
_entity.id
_entity.type
_entity.pdbx_description
1 polymer ?
#
loop_
_entity_poly.entity_id
_entity_poly.type
_entity_poly.pdbx_seq_one_letter_code
_entity_poly.pdbx_strand_id
1 'polypeptide(L)'
;MDELQFLSQSFQLQGPVLPAAPKGGFQQTGEGASAEPELVVNELLAMLFLGYEPRRFAAHLAKLKDDLPLPEHFDWSDPSDDLLLRMPAEDRRVLLAFAQICEQSRKSGKYFSAIQELALKYPDAPELALLQLNYLLLWQPEAARDYLDSQLLAHPDWLVLRAAYGTWLLSQAEPEDLPPSVLSDFEALMLGKYELHQHLPTDQGPLRADWAYVFYESTALYHLLAERFERALYSFNVCFAISPEISLDARLMQLVHQMESSGRSKSVRAFLDPLIQLRIHQTSKPDRPSSRPSSRLNS
;
A
#
# COMPACT_ATOMS: atom_id res chain seq x y z
N MET A 1 22.93 6.00 -4.80
CA MET A 1 21.52 5.89 -4.40
C MET A 1 21.22 7.17 -3.64
N ASP A 2 20.20 7.91 -4.04
CA ASP A 2 19.86 9.18 -3.38
C ASP A 2 19.39 8.88 -1.94
N GLU A 3 19.86 9.61 -0.93
CA GLU A 3 19.54 9.36 0.50
C GLU A 3 18.02 9.40 0.76
N LEU A 4 17.31 10.10 -0.11
CA LEU A 4 15.85 10.27 -0.11
C LEU A 4 15.11 9.09 -0.78
N GLN A 5 15.68 8.51 -1.84
CA GLN A 5 15.17 7.26 -2.44
C GLN A 5 15.32 6.10 -1.45
N PHE A 6 16.42 6.07 -0.71
CA PHE A 6 16.69 5.06 0.30
C PHE A 6 15.62 5.05 1.41
N LEU A 7 15.24 6.23 1.92
CA LEU A 7 14.20 6.33 2.94
C LEU A 7 12.81 6.07 2.38
N SER A 8 12.47 6.60 1.19
CA SER A 8 11.21 6.27 0.51
C SER A 8 11.05 4.76 0.30
N GLN A 9 12.11 4.03 -0.04
CA GLN A 9 12.12 2.56 -0.14
C GLN A 9 12.13 1.84 1.22
N SER A 10 12.72 2.45 2.25
CA SER A 10 12.69 1.93 3.63
C SER A 10 11.32 2.15 4.31
N PHE A 11 10.57 3.16 3.86
CA PHE A 11 9.23 3.53 4.32
C PHE A 11 8.11 2.99 3.43
N GLN A 12 8.41 2.59 2.19
CA GLN A 12 7.65 1.56 1.50
C GLN A 12 7.71 0.37 2.44
N LEU A 13 6.64 0.21 3.22
CA LEU A 13 6.48 -0.88 4.15
C LEU A 13 6.69 -2.15 3.33
N GLN A 14 7.91 -2.69 3.40
CA GLN A 14 8.06 -4.11 3.34
C GLN A 14 7.26 -4.57 4.56
N GLY A 15 5.96 -4.84 4.34
CA GLY A 15 5.19 -5.66 5.25
C GLY A 15 6.09 -6.85 5.63
N PRO A 16 5.97 -7.36 6.87
CA PRO A 16 6.93 -8.29 7.44
C PRO A 16 7.38 -9.27 6.36
N VAL A 17 8.68 -9.21 6.01
CA VAL A 17 9.26 -10.16 5.05
C VAL A 17 8.89 -11.53 5.59
N LEU A 18 7.96 -12.21 4.91
CA LEU A 18 7.50 -13.53 5.33
C LEU A 18 8.75 -14.37 5.54
N PRO A 19 8.88 -15.10 6.67
CA PRO A 19 10.02 -15.96 6.86
C PRO A 19 10.11 -16.88 5.64
N ALA A 20 11.28 -16.93 5.02
CA ALA A 20 11.52 -17.80 3.88
C ALA A 20 11.04 -19.21 4.26
N ALA A 21 10.21 -19.82 3.41
CA ALA A 21 9.70 -21.17 3.62
C ALA A 21 10.84 -22.09 4.08
N PRO A 22 10.60 -22.99 5.07
CA PRO A 22 11.64 -23.89 5.54
C PRO A 22 12.26 -24.59 4.34
N LYS A 23 13.60 -24.59 4.28
CA LYS A 23 14.38 -25.28 3.24
C LYS A 23 14.21 -26.80 3.39
N GLY A 24 13.01 -27.28 3.08
CA GLY A 24 12.74 -28.68 2.76
C GLY A 24 13.29 -28.91 1.36
N GLY A 25 14.41 -29.62 1.28
CA GLY A 25 15.11 -29.87 0.04
C GLY A 25 14.23 -30.58 -0.98
N PHE A 26 13.80 -29.84 -2.00
CA PHE A 26 13.68 -30.41 -3.33
C PHE A 26 15.06 -30.31 -3.99
N GLN A 27 15.73 -31.46 -4.09
CA GLN A 27 16.83 -31.62 -5.03
C GLN A 27 16.29 -31.36 -6.45
N GLN A 28 16.49 -30.14 -6.96
CA GLN A 28 16.40 -29.87 -8.38
C GLN A 28 17.65 -30.46 -9.05
N THR A 29 17.51 -31.66 -9.59
CA THR A 29 18.23 -32.04 -10.80
C THR A 29 17.43 -31.53 -11.99
N GLY A 30 17.97 -30.60 -12.76
CA GLY A 30 17.35 -30.21 -14.04
C GLY A 30 17.70 -28.80 -14.48
N GLU A 31 18.58 -28.74 -15.47
CA GLU A 31 18.97 -27.59 -16.27
C GLU A 31 17.77 -26.80 -16.84
N GLY A 32 17.95 -25.47 -16.93
CA GLY A 32 17.33 -24.60 -17.93
C GLY A 32 15.80 -24.47 -17.93
N ALA A 33 15.26 -23.46 -17.25
CA ALA A 33 13.93 -22.95 -17.56
C ALA A 33 13.89 -21.41 -17.42
N SER A 34 13.35 -20.80 -18.47
CA SER A 34 13.18 -19.38 -18.78
C SER A 34 12.42 -18.58 -17.70
N ALA A 35 12.92 -17.38 -17.38
CA ALA A 35 12.23 -16.36 -16.58
C ALA A 35 11.14 -15.57 -17.36
N GLU A 36 10.80 -15.99 -18.58
CA GLU A 36 9.83 -15.33 -19.45
C GLU A 36 8.32 -15.54 -19.14
N PRO A 37 7.85 -16.65 -18.52
CA PRO A 37 6.40 -16.83 -18.32
C PRO A 37 5.81 -15.90 -17.26
N GLU A 38 6.60 -15.48 -16.26
CA GLU A 38 6.12 -14.71 -15.11
C GLU A 38 5.89 -13.23 -15.47
N LEU A 39 6.82 -12.62 -16.23
CA LEU A 39 6.70 -11.26 -16.76
C LEU A 39 5.45 -11.07 -17.65
N VAL A 40 5.14 -12.06 -18.50
CA VAL A 40 3.97 -12.01 -19.40
C VAL A 40 2.66 -12.07 -18.62
N VAL A 41 2.60 -12.84 -17.52
CA VAL A 41 1.41 -12.92 -16.67
C VAL A 41 1.19 -11.62 -15.90
N ASN A 42 2.26 -10.99 -15.41
CA ASN A 42 2.19 -9.74 -14.63
C ASN A 42 1.68 -8.56 -15.47
N GLU A 43 2.18 -8.42 -16.71
CA GLU A 43 1.66 -7.42 -17.66
C GLU A 43 0.17 -7.67 -17.97
N LEU A 44 -0.23 -8.94 -18.12
CA LEU A 44 -1.61 -9.31 -18.42
C LEU A 44 -2.55 -9.00 -17.25
N LEU A 45 -2.14 -9.27 -16.01
CA LEU A 45 -2.91 -8.98 -14.81
C LEU A 45 -3.01 -7.47 -14.55
N ALA A 46 -1.92 -6.71 -14.69
CA ALA A 46 -1.94 -5.25 -14.58
C ALA A 46 -2.80 -4.60 -15.67
N MET A 47 -2.83 -5.17 -16.88
CA MET A 47 -3.73 -4.73 -17.95
C MET A 47 -5.21 -5.04 -17.65
N LEU A 48 -5.49 -6.13 -16.95
CA LEU A 48 -6.86 -6.59 -16.66
C LEU A 48 -7.48 -6.04 -15.38
N PHE A 49 -6.67 -5.65 -14.39
CA PHE A 49 -7.15 -5.32 -13.04
C PHE A 49 -6.73 -3.94 -12.52
N LEU A 50 -5.71 -3.31 -13.12
CA LEU A 50 -5.15 -2.04 -12.65
C LEU A 50 -5.14 -0.97 -13.75
N GLY A 51 -4.65 0.23 -13.43
CA GLY A 51 -4.45 1.32 -14.39
C GLY A 51 -5.74 2.02 -14.85
N TYR A 52 -6.82 1.88 -14.10
CA TYR A 52 -8.04 2.66 -14.29
C TYR A 52 -7.93 4.01 -13.58
N GLU A 53 -8.59 5.04 -14.13
CA GLU A 53 -8.72 6.33 -13.45
C GLU A 53 -9.47 6.15 -12.11
N PRO A 54 -8.85 6.45 -10.94
CA PRO A 54 -9.45 6.17 -9.63
C PRO A 54 -10.86 6.76 -9.46
N ARG A 55 -11.09 7.98 -9.95
CA ARG A 55 -12.41 8.65 -9.88
C ARG A 55 -13.49 7.86 -10.62
N ARG A 56 -13.17 7.27 -11.78
CA ARG A 56 -14.13 6.47 -12.55
C ARG A 56 -14.40 5.13 -11.91
N PHE A 57 -13.37 4.49 -11.36
CA PHE A 57 -13.56 3.25 -10.62
C PHE A 57 -14.44 3.51 -9.38
N ALA A 58 -14.17 4.55 -8.60
CA ALA A 58 -15.01 4.94 -7.46
C ALA A 58 -16.48 5.16 -7.84
N ALA A 59 -16.75 5.87 -8.94
CA ALA A 59 -18.11 6.04 -9.46
C ALA A 59 -18.75 4.70 -9.89
N HIS A 60 -17.96 3.76 -10.38
CA HIS A 60 -18.42 2.43 -10.78
C HIS A 60 -18.71 1.52 -9.58
N LEU A 61 -18.03 1.70 -8.44
CA LEU A 61 -18.36 1.03 -7.17
C LEU A 61 -19.77 1.34 -6.68
N ALA A 62 -20.37 2.48 -7.06
CA ALA A 62 -21.77 2.80 -6.72
C ALA A 62 -22.80 1.79 -7.26
N LYS A 63 -22.38 0.88 -8.15
CA LYS A 63 -23.22 -0.23 -8.64
C LYS A 63 -23.24 -1.42 -7.67
N LEU A 64 -22.28 -1.50 -6.75
CA LEU A 64 -22.29 -2.46 -5.65
C LEU A 64 -23.39 -2.06 -4.68
N LYS A 65 -24.20 -3.04 -4.27
CA LYS A 65 -25.24 -2.86 -3.25
C LYS A 65 -24.72 -3.38 -1.91
N ASP A 66 -23.58 -2.83 -1.47
CA ASP A 66 -22.82 -3.32 -0.32
C ASP A 66 -22.92 -2.41 0.92
N ASP A 67 -23.72 -1.34 0.86
CA ASP A 67 -23.95 -0.34 1.92
C ASP A 67 -22.66 0.31 2.48
N LEU A 68 -21.52 0.13 1.81
CA LEU A 68 -20.25 0.72 2.18
C LEU A 68 -20.12 2.14 1.60
N PRO A 69 -19.43 3.05 2.32
CA PRO A 69 -19.18 4.41 1.82
C PRO A 69 -18.49 4.36 0.45
N LEU A 70 -18.81 5.31 -0.42
CA LEU A 70 -18.15 5.43 -1.71
C LEU A 70 -16.84 6.21 -1.55
N PRO A 71 -15.76 5.81 -2.26
CA PRO A 71 -14.55 6.59 -2.24
C PRO A 71 -14.79 7.97 -2.84
N GLU A 72 -14.49 9.00 -2.07
CA GLU A 72 -14.38 10.36 -2.61
C GLU A 72 -12.97 10.59 -3.15
N HIS A 73 -12.87 11.50 -4.12
CA HIS A 73 -11.56 11.85 -4.64
C HIS A 73 -10.76 12.60 -3.57
N PHE A 74 -9.51 12.19 -3.42
CA PHE A 74 -8.55 12.83 -2.55
C PHE A 74 -7.22 12.97 -3.30
N ASP A 75 -6.58 14.13 -3.21
CA ASP A 75 -5.29 14.41 -3.85
C ASP A 75 -4.15 13.95 -2.95
N TRP A 76 -3.12 13.35 -3.54
CA TRP A 76 -1.87 13.06 -2.86
C TRP A 76 -0.73 13.77 -3.57
N SER A 77 0.30 14.12 -2.79
CA SER A 77 1.53 14.69 -3.31
C SER A 77 2.70 13.80 -2.96
N ASP A 78 3.76 13.87 -3.74
CA ASP A 78 5.03 13.28 -3.35
C ASP A 78 5.44 13.77 -1.96
N PRO A 79 6.09 12.91 -1.15
CA PRO A 79 6.56 13.31 0.16
C PRO A 79 7.42 14.57 0.04
N SER A 80 7.02 15.66 0.68
CA SER A 80 7.93 16.77 0.90
C SER A 80 8.90 16.35 1.99
N ASP A 81 10.20 16.44 1.72
CA ASP A 81 11.31 16.01 2.59
C ASP A 81 11.48 16.88 3.85
N ASP A 82 10.38 17.36 4.44
CA ASP A 82 10.41 18.43 5.41
C ASP A 82 11.10 18.02 6.72
N LEU A 83 10.83 16.83 7.24
CA LEU A 83 11.43 16.40 8.52
C LEU A 83 12.92 16.11 8.38
N LEU A 84 13.30 15.33 7.37
CA LEU A 84 14.69 14.94 7.14
C LEU A 84 15.55 16.18 6.91
N LEU A 85 15.11 17.11 6.06
CA LEU A 85 15.85 18.34 5.78
C LEU A 85 16.02 19.22 7.02
N ARG A 86 15.03 19.24 7.93
CA ARG A 86 15.05 20.05 9.16
C ARG A 86 15.89 19.43 10.29
N MET A 87 16.15 18.12 10.27
CA MET A 87 16.95 17.46 11.32
C MET A 87 18.44 17.83 11.27
N PRO A 88 19.10 18.05 12.42
CA PRO A 88 20.56 18.14 12.51
C PRO A 88 21.24 16.90 11.92
N ALA A 89 22.45 17.07 11.39
CA ALA A 89 23.19 15.99 10.74
C ALA A 89 23.43 14.76 11.64
N GLU A 90 23.59 14.97 12.95
CA GLU A 90 23.79 13.87 13.91
C GLU A 90 22.53 13.03 14.08
N ASP A 91 21.38 13.68 14.30
CA ASP A 91 20.08 13.03 14.42
C ASP A 91 19.71 12.29 13.13
N ARG A 92 19.99 12.90 11.97
CA ARG A 92 19.79 12.28 10.66
C ARG A 92 20.61 11.01 10.47
N ARG A 93 21.86 10.99 10.94
CA ARG A 93 22.70 9.78 10.90
C ARG A 93 22.12 8.64 11.74
N VAL A 94 21.55 8.96 12.91
CA VAL A 94 20.88 7.95 13.76
C VAL A 94 19.69 7.35 13.03
N LEU A 95 18.84 8.20 12.45
CA LEU A 95 17.68 7.79 11.67
C LEU A 95 18.07 6.88 10.49
N LEU A 96 19.01 7.32 9.64
CA LEU A 96 19.47 6.57 8.48
C LEU A 96 20.09 5.22 8.88
N ALA A 97 20.92 5.20 9.93
CA ALA A 97 21.53 3.97 10.40
C ALA A 97 20.47 2.99 10.92
N PHE A 98 19.44 3.48 11.62
CA PHE A 98 18.37 2.61 12.11
C PHE A 98 17.46 2.10 10.98
N ALA A 99 17.12 2.95 10.01
CA ALA A 99 16.38 2.54 8.81
C ALA A 99 17.12 1.41 8.07
N GLN A 100 18.44 1.55 7.89
CA GLN A 100 19.27 0.51 7.29
C GLN A 100 19.28 -0.80 8.10
N ILE A 101 19.27 -0.72 9.43
CA ILE A 101 19.17 -1.90 10.30
C ILE A 101 17.81 -2.62 10.11
N CYS A 102 16.73 -1.86 9.97
CA CYS A 102 15.39 -2.39 9.72
C CYS A 102 15.31 -3.07 8.34
N GLU A 103 15.79 -2.40 7.30
CA GLU A 103 15.85 -2.93 5.92
C GLU A 103 16.65 -4.24 5.86
N GLN A 104 17.79 -4.29 6.55
CA GLN A 104 18.62 -5.49 6.65
C GLN A 104 17.99 -6.60 7.51
N SER A 105 16.81 -6.38 8.10
CA SER A 105 16.16 -7.29 9.04
C SER A 105 17.13 -7.72 10.15
N ARG A 106 17.81 -6.76 10.77
CA ARG A 106 18.76 -7.00 11.87
C ARG A 106 18.21 -6.53 13.19
N LYS A 107 18.38 -7.35 14.24
CA LYS A 107 18.08 -6.96 15.62
C LYS A 107 19.24 -6.14 16.20
N SER A 108 18.96 -4.94 16.71
CA SER A 108 19.95 -4.14 17.44
C SER A 108 19.33 -3.27 18.53
N GLY A 109 19.53 -3.66 19.79
CA GLY A 109 19.06 -2.89 20.95
C GLY A 109 19.72 -1.51 21.06
N LYS A 110 20.99 -1.37 20.63
CA LYS A 110 21.70 -0.09 20.65
C LYS A 110 21.05 0.94 19.72
N TYR A 111 20.80 0.57 18.46
CA TYR A 111 20.17 1.49 17.51
C TYR A 111 18.68 1.68 17.83
N PHE A 112 18.01 0.67 18.39
CA PHE A 112 16.64 0.83 18.87
C PHE A 112 16.54 1.84 20.02
N SER A 113 17.45 1.80 21.00
CA SER A 113 17.49 2.81 22.07
C SER A 113 17.76 4.22 21.52
N ALA A 114 18.66 4.33 20.52
CA ALA A 114 18.96 5.60 19.89
C ALA A 114 17.76 6.19 19.12
N ILE A 115 16.95 5.36 18.44
CA ILE A 115 15.74 5.85 17.77
C ILE A 115 14.65 6.25 18.78
N GLN A 116 14.56 5.57 19.92
CA GLN A 116 13.65 5.96 21.01
C GLN A 116 14.02 7.34 21.57
N GLU A 117 15.30 7.57 21.85
CA GLU A 117 15.80 8.89 22.27
C GLU A 117 15.55 9.96 21.20
N LEU A 118 15.70 9.61 19.92
CA LEU A 118 15.40 10.52 18.82
C LEU A 118 13.91 10.87 18.77
N ALA A 119 13.02 9.90 18.94
CA ALA A 119 11.57 10.13 18.97
C ALA A 119 11.13 11.02 20.12
N LEU A 120 11.80 10.97 21.28
CA LEU A 120 11.55 11.89 22.38
C LEU A 120 11.90 13.35 22.03
N LYS A 121 12.88 13.58 21.14
CA LYS A 121 13.23 14.93 20.66
C LYS A 121 12.28 15.46 19.59
N TYR A 122 11.67 14.57 18.81
CA TYR A 122 10.76 14.89 17.71
C TYR A 122 9.43 14.14 17.90
N PRO A 123 8.62 14.52 18.91
CA PRO A 123 7.40 13.79 19.25
C PRO A 123 6.34 13.85 18.15
N ASP A 124 6.32 14.90 17.34
CA ASP A 124 5.34 15.08 16.26
C ASP A 124 5.78 14.46 14.91
N ALA A 125 6.74 13.52 14.94
CA ALA A 125 7.31 12.88 13.75
C ALA A 125 6.77 11.44 13.55
N PRO A 126 5.65 11.25 12.82
CA PRO A 126 5.05 9.92 12.62
C PRO A 126 5.99 8.92 11.95
N GLU A 127 6.99 9.37 11.18
CA GLU A 127 7.99 8.52 10.53
C GLU A 127 8.91 7.81 11.53
N LEU A 128 9.29 8.50 12.62
CA LEU A 128 10.07 7.90 13.70
C LEU A 128 9.21 6.87 14.45
N ALA A 129 7.93 7.18 14.61
CA ALA A 129 7.01 6.26 15.25
C ALA A 129 6.79 5.00 14.40
N LEU A 130 6.69 5.16 13.09
CA LEU A 130 6.50 4.08 12.12
C LEU A 130 7.74 3.15 12.08
N LEU A 131 8.95 3.71 12.08
CA LEU A 131 10.18 2.89 12.12
C LEU A 131 10.28 2.06 13.41
N GLN A 132 9.95 2.66 14.55
CA GLN A 132 9.90 1.94 15.82
C GLN A 132 8.85 0.83 15.80
N LEU A 133 7.66 1.13 15.29
CA LEU A 133 6.59 0.14 15.14
C LEU A 133 7.05 -1.04 14.28
N ASN A 134 7.61 -0.78 13.09
CA ASN A 134 8.10 -1.82 12.18
C ASN A 134 9.16 -2.71 12.85
N TYR A 135 10.09 -2.11 13.58
CA TYR A 135 11.10 -2.86 14.32
C TYR A 135 10.48 -3.73 15.42
N LEU A 136 9.51 -3.20 16.17
CA LEU A 136 8.81 -3.95 17.21
C LEU A 136 7.99 -5.10 16.61
N LEU A 137 7.27 -4.87 15.52
CA LEU A 137 6.51 -5.91 14.82
C LEU A 137 7.38 -7.09 14.38
N LEU A 138 8.64 -6.83 14.01
CA LEU A 138 9.57 -7.89 13.61
C LEU A 138 10.21 -8.63 14.80
N TRP A 139 10.57 -7.91 15.86
CA TRP A 139 11.43 -8.47 16.93
C TRP A 139 10.77 -8.64 18.29
N GLN A 140 9.70 -7.91 18.56
CA GLN A 140 8.95 -7.86 19.82
C GLN A 140 7.44 -7.62 19.56
N PRO A 141 6.73 -8.53 18.86
CA PRO A 141 5.35 -8.29 18.43
C PRO A 141 4.40 -7.99 19.59
N GLU A 142 4.63 -8.61 20.75
CA GLU A 142 3.85 -8.36 21.98
C GLU A 142 3.94 -6.91 22.44
N ALA A 143 5.13 -6.29 22.33
CA ALA A 143 5.34 -4.89 22.70
C ALA A 143 4.87 -3.89 21.63
N ALA A 144 4.68 -4.35 20.38
CA ALA A 144 4.24 -3.49 19.29
C ALA A 144 2.83 -2.95 19.50
N ARG A 145 1.93 -3.76 20.10
CA ARG A 145 0.56 -3.32 20.39
C ARG A 145 0.52 -2.24 21.45
N ASP A 146 1.19 -2.45 22.58
CA ASP A 146 1.28 -1.47 23.66
C ASP A 146 1.91 -0.15 23.17
N TYR A 147 2.95 -0.26 22.35
CA TYR A 147 3.57 0.89 21.71
C TYR A 147 2.59 1.64 20.81
N LEU A 148 1.91 0.94 19.89
CA LEU A 148 0.90 1.55 19.01
C LEU A 148 -0.19 2.26 19.82
N ASP A 149 -0.78 1.59 20.81
CA ASP A 149 -1.86 2.15 21.63
C ASP A 149 -1.38 3.41 22.37
N SER A 150 -0.13 3.43 22.85
CA SER A 150 0.47 4.63 23.46
C SER A 150 0.64 5.79 22.48
N GLN A 151 1.07 5.50 21.24
CA GLN A 151 1.26 6.53 20.21
C GLN A 151 -0.09 7.08 19.73
N LEU A 152 -1.08 6.22 19.50
CA LEU A 152 -2.41 6.65 19.04
C LEU A 152 -3.21 7.36 20.14
N LEU A 153 -2.93 7.10 21.42
CA LEU A 153 -3.49 7.89 22.52
C LEU A 153 -2.97 9.33 22.50
N ALA A 154 -1.68 9.53 22.17
CA ALA A 154 -1.07 10.85 22.07
C ALA A 154 -1.39 11.55 20.74
N HIS A 155 -1.47 10.79 19.66
CA HIS A 155 -1.62 11.27 18.28
C HIS A 155 -2.70 10.46 17.53
N PRO A 156 -3.99 10.69 17.82
CA PRO A 156 -5.08 9.90 17.23
C PRO A 156 -5.23 10.09 15.71
N ASP A 157 -4.67 11.17 15.17
CA ASP A 157 -4.66 11.53 13.76
C ASP A 157 -3.60 10.78 12.93
N TRP A 158 -2.68 10.03 13.57
CA TRP A 158 -1.64 9.26 12.89
C TRP A 158 -2.20 8.01 12.18
N LEU A 159 -2.91 8.26 11.09
CA LEU A 159 -3.51 7.24 10.23
C LEU A 159 -2.49 6.24 9.71
N VAL A 160 -1.28 6.70 9.38
CA VAL A 160 -0.22 5.83 8.84
C VAL A 160 0.17 4.71 9.82
N LEU A 161 0.17 4.97 11.13
CA LEU A 161 0.43 3.94 12.14
C LEU A 161 -0.70 2.92 12.22
N ARG A 162 -1.96 3.39 12.21
CA ARG A 162 -3.14 2.52 12.18
C ARG A 162 -3.11 1.61 10.96
N ALA A 163 -2.88 2.19 9.79
CA ALA A 163 -2.82 1.43 8.54
C ALA A 163 -1.63 0.45 8.50
N ALA A 164 -0.43 0.86 8.95
CA ALA A 164 0.74 -0.03 8.99
C ALA A 164 0.52 -1.23 9.93
N TYR A 165 0.01 -0.98 11.14
CA TYR A 165 -0.32 -2.06 12.07
C TYR A 165 -1.46 -2.94 11.56
N GLY A 166 -2.49 -2.34 10.95
CA GLY A 166 -3.60 -3.04 10.32
C GLY A 166 -3.12 -3.97 9.20
N THR A 167 -2.22 -3.49 8.35
CA THR A 167 -1.57 -4.31 7.31
C THR A 167 -0.81 -5.48 7.91
N TRP A 168 -0.03 -5.24 8.97
CA TRP A 168 0.64 -6.33 9.68
C TRP A 168 -0.36 -7.36 10.22
N LEU A 169 -1.39 -6.91 10.95
CA LEU A 169 -2.43 -7.76 11.53
C LEU A 169 -3.10 -8.65 10.47
N LEU A 170 -3.51 -8.06 9.34
CA LEU A 170 -4.16 -8.78 8.23
C LEU A 170 -3.18 -9.71 7.52
N SER A 171 -1.90 -9.35 7.40
CA SER A 171 -0.88 -10.17 6.74
C SER A 171 -0.51 -11.44 7.51
N GLN A 172 -0.79 -11.50 8.81
CA GLN A 172 -0.59 -12.70 9.62
C GLN A 172 -1.71 -13.73 9.46
N ALA A 173 -2.82 -13.35 8.81
CA ALA A 173 -3.96 -14.24 8.64
C ALA A 173 -3.92 -14.92 7.27
N GLU A 174 -3.93 -16.24 7.28
CA GLU A 174 -4.23 -17.02 6.07
C GLU A 174 -5.75 -16.99 5.81
N PRO A 175 -6.19 -16.85 4.55
CA PRO A 175 -7.62 -16.78 4.22
C PRO A 175 -8.41 -18.00 4.71
N GLU A 176 -7.83 -19.19 4.62
CA GLU A 176 -8.47 -20.46 4.98
C GLU A 176 -8.65 -20.62 6.50
N ASP A 177 -7.78 -19.99 7.29
CA ASP A 177 -7.72 -20.07 8.75
C ASP A 177 -7.94 -18.69 9.41
N LEU A 178 -8.65 -17.78 8.73
CA LEU A 178 -8.87 -16.41 9.18
C LEU A 178 -9.60 -16.39 10.55
N PRO A 179 -8.94 -15.95 11.64
CA PRO A 179 -9.61 -15.87 12.92
C PRO A 179 -10.71 -14.81 12.86
N PRO A 180 -11.94 -15.07 13.37
CA PRO A 180 -13.05 -14.13 13.29
C PRO A 180 -12.75 -12.75 13.90
N SER A 181 -11.83 -12.70 14.87
CA SER A 181 -11.45 -11.45 15.53
C SER A 181 -10.56 -10.54 14.67
N VAL A 182 -9.82 -11.07 13.70
CA VAL A 182 -8.84 -10.28 12.92
C VAL A 182 -9.52 -9.14 12.17
N LEU A 183 -10.65 -9.42 11.51
CA LEU A 183 -11.41 -8.39 10.80
C LEU A 183 -12.04 -7.38 11.76
N SER A 184 -12.58 -7.82 12.91
CA SER A 184 -13.15 -6.89 13.89
C SER A 184 -12.08 -6.03 14.56
N ASP A 185 -10.89 -6.58 14.81
CA ASP A 185 -9.76 -5.86 15.40
C ASP A 185 -9.23 -4.80 14.42
N PHE A 186 -9.18 -5.14 13.13
CA PHE A 186 -8.88 -4.17 12.08
C PHE A 186 -9.94 -3.06 12.00
N GLU A 187 -11.22 -3.40 12.00
CA GLU A 187 -12.30 -2.41 11.98
C GLU A 187 -12.26 -1.49 13.18
N ALA A 188 -12.00 -2.02 14.38
CA ALA A 188 -11.84 -1.23 15.59
C ALA A 188 -10.64 -0.28 15.49
N LEU A 189 -9.50 -0.77 14.99
CA LEU A 189 -8.29 0.03 14.76
C LEU A 189 -8.55 1.18 13.77
N MET A 190 -9.28 0.89 12.69
CA MET A 190 -9.65 1.86 11.66
C MET A 190 -10.90 2.67 12.01
N LEU A 191 -11.43 2.55 13.23
CA LEU A 191 -12.60 3.29 13.72
C LEU A 191 -13.86 3.10 12.85
N GLY A 192 -14.00 1.94 12.20
CA GLY A 192 -15.09 1.64 11.28
C GLY A 192 -15.10 2.51 10.01
N LYS A 193 -13.97 3.16 9.67
CA LYS A 193 -13.83 4.02 8.50
C LYS A 193 -13.01 3.31 7.42
N TYR A 194 -13.59 3.18 6.24
CA TYR A 194 -13.03 2.39 5.14
C TYR A 194 -12.38 3.25 4.04
N GLU A 195 -12.65 4.56 4.03
CA GLU A 195 -12.21 5.46 2.97
C GLU A 195 -11.32 6.58 3.51
N LEU A 196 -10.33 7.01 2.72
CA LEU A 196 -9.31 7.94 3.18
C LEU A 196 -9.90 9.28 3.65
N HIS A 197 -10.86 9.83 2.89
CA HIS A 197 -11.55 11.08 3.21
C HIS A 197 -12.30 11.06 4.56
N GLN A 198 -12.64 9.88 5.09
CA GLN A 198 -13.30 9.76 6.40
C GLN A 198 -12.32 9.97 7.55
N HIS A 199 -11.01 9.79 7.31
CA HIS A 199 -9.96 9.90 8.33
C HIS A 199 -9.32 11.28 8.39
N LEU A 200 -9.47 12.08 7.33
CA LEU A 200 -8.78 13.36 7.18
C LEU A 200 -9.77 14.52 7.43
N PRO A 201 -9.36 15.61 8.09
CA PRO A 201 -10.15 16.84 8.14
C PRO A 201 -10.42 17.38 6.73
N THR A 202 -11.59 17.99 6.52
CA THR A 202 -12.00 18.59 5.24
C THR A 202 -11.07 19.68 4.71
N ASP A 203 -10.32 20.33 5.60
CA ASP A 203 -9.41 21.43 5.26
C ASP A 203 -7.95 20.98 5.12
N GLN A 204 -7.67 19.67 5.20
CA GLN A 204 -6.32 19.15 5.05
C GLN A 204 -5.86 19.22 3.59
N GLY A 205 -4.64 19.70 3.37
CA GLY A 205 -3.98 19.64 2.06
C GLY A 205 -3.75 18.20 1.59
N PRO A 206 -3.11 18.01 0.42
CA PRO A 206 -2.84 16.68 -0.10
C PRO A 206 -2.04 15.85 0.92
N LEU A 207 -2.43 14.58 1.09
CA LEU A 207 -1.69 13.63 1.90
C LEU A 207 -0.44 13.21 1.14
N ARG A 208 0.59 12.79 1.86
CA ARG A 208 1.76 12.19 1.23
C ARG A 208 1.38 10.88 0.53
N ALA A 209 1.93 10.69 -0.66
CA ALA A 209 1.73 9.54 -1.52
C ALA A 209 2.04 8.21 -0.83
N ASP A 210 3.16 8.13 -0.10
CA ASP A 210 3.55 6.94 0.65
C ASP A 210 2.53 6.58 1.75
N TRP A 211 1.98 7.57 2.46
CA TRP A 211 0.97 7.32 3.49
C TRP A 211 -0.38 6.91 2.89
N ALA A 212 -0.77 7.53 1.77
CA ALA A 212 -1.95 7.12 1.02
C ALA A 212 -1.80 5.67 0.53
N TYR A 213 -0.61 5.30 0.02
CA TYR A 213 -0.32 3.93 -0.42
C TYR A 213 -0.51 2.93 0.72
N VAL A 214 0.08 3.19 1.89
CA VAL A 214 -0.04 2.33 3.07
C VAL A 214 -1.50 2.16 3.49
N PHE A 215 -2.29 3.24 3.46
CA PHE A 215 -3.73 3.16 3.74
C PHE A 215 -4.46 2.24 2.75
N TYR A 216 -4.27 2.45 1.45
CA TYR A 216 -4.96 1.67 0.42
C TYR A 216 -4.48 0.22 0.34
N GLU A 217 -3.22 -0.07 0.67
CA GLU A 217 -2.75 -1.45 0.80
C GLU A 217 -3.49 -2.15 1.96
N SER A 218 -3.61 -1.46 3.09
CA SER A 218 -4.31 -1.97 4.29
C SER A 218 -5.77 -2.29 4.00
N THR A 219 -6.49 -1.36 3.36
CA THR A 219 -7.90 -1.57 2.99
C THR A 219 -8.07 -2.61 1.89
N ALA A 220 -7.11 -2.73 0.96
CA ALA A 220 -7.11 -3.80 -0.04
C ALA A 220 -7.06 -5.17 0.61
N LEU A 221 -6.16 -5.38 1.58
CA LEU A 221 -6.05 -6.65 2.32
C LEU A 221 -7.31 -6.95 3.14
N TYR A 222 -7.86 -5.95 3.83
CA TYR A 222 -9.11 -6.12 4.57
C TYR A 222 -10.25 -6.54 3.64
N HIS A 223 -10.43 -5.86 2.52
CA HIS A 223 -11.48 -6.19 1.55
C HIS A 223 -11.25 -7.54 0.88
N LEU A 224 -10.00 -7.92 0.64
CA LEU A 224 -9.65 -9.23 0.11
C LEU A 224 -10.08 -10.34 1.08
N LEU A 225 -9.68 -10.24 2.35
CA LEU A 225 -10.03 -11.20 3.40
C LEU A 225 -11.53 -11.22 3.73
N ALA A 226 -12.23 -10.09 3.54
CA ALA A 226 -13.67 -9.99 3.68
C ALA A 226 -14.45 -10.43 2.42
N GLU A 227 -13.77 -11.00 1.41
CA GLU A 227 -14.32 -11.42 0.11
C GLU A 227 -15.05 -10.30 -0.67
N ARG A 228 -14.66 -9.04 -0.44
CA ARG A 228 -15.14 -7.84 -1.15
C ARG A 228 -14.19 -7.51 -2.30
N PHE A 229 -14.03 -8.44 -3.23
CA PHE A 229 -12.99 -8.38 -4.27
C PHE A 229 -13.03 -7.11 -5.13
N GLU A 230 -14.21 -6.59 -5.45
CA GLU A 230 -14.36 -5.36 -6.23
C GLU A 230 -13.79 -4.13 -5.49
N ARG A 231 -13.93 -4.09 -4.15
CA ARG A 231 -13.36 -3.05 -3.28
C ARG A 231 -11.85 -3.23 -3.08
N ALA A 232 -11.39 -4.48 -2.98
CA ALA A 232 -9.96 -4.79 -2.94
C ALA A 232 -9.25 -4.35 -4.22
N LEU A 233 -9.83 -4.65 -5.39
CA LEU A 233 -9.33 -4.22 -6.69
C LEU A 233 -9.29 -2.70 -6.83
N TYR A 234 -10.31 -1.99 -6.36
CA TYR A 234 -10.29 -0.53 -6.32
C TYR A 234 -9.07 -0.04 -5.53
N SER A 235 -8.85 -0.57 -4.34
CA SER A 235 -7.76 -0.16 -3.45
C SER A 235 -6.38 -0.45 -4.08
N PHE A 236 -6.19 -1.63 -4.67
CA PHE A 236 -4.98 -1.93 -5.45
C PHE A 236 -4.80 -1.01 -6.67
N ASN A 237 -5.88 -0.65 -7.35
CA ASN A 237 -5.83 0.31 -8.46
C ASN A 237 -5.38 1.70 -7.99
N VAL A 238 -5.75 2.13 -6.78
CA VAL A 238 -5.24 3.37 -6.20
C VAL A 238 -3.76 3.23 -5.84
N CYS A 239 -3.33 2.11 -5.23
CA CYS A 239 -1.90 1.84 -4.99
C CYS A 239 -1.07 1.94 -6.28
N PHE A 240 -1.56 1.35 -7.37
CA PHE A 240 -0.93 1.44 -8.69
C PHE A 240 -0.89 2.88 -9.23
N ALA A 241 -1.94 3.67 -9.02
CA ALA A 241 -1.98 5.07 -9.43
C ALA A 241 -1.01 5.96 -8.63
N ILE A 242 -0.75 5.61 -7.36
CA ILE A 242 0.20 6.30 -6.49
C ILE A 242 1.64 5.95 -6.89
N SER A 243 1.94 4.65 -7.06
CA SER A 243 3.28 4.18 -7.36
C SER A 243 3.27 3.04 -8.39
N PRO A 244 3.26 3.39 -9.70
CA PRO A 244 3.22 2.39 -10.78
C PRO A 244 4.45 1.47 -10.83
N GLU A 245 5.56 1.91 -10.23
CA GLU A 245 6.84 1.19 -10.20
C GLU A 245 6.87 0.08 -9.14
N ILE A 246 5.96 0.10 -8.15
CA ILE A 246 5.88 -0.93 -7.13
C ILE A 246 5.05 -2.11 -7.67
N SER A 247 5.66 -3.29 -7.74
CA SER A 247 4.95 -4.51 -8.14
C SER A 247 3.88 -4.88 -7.12
N LEU A 248 2.67 -5.16 -7.62
CA LEU A 248 1.53 -5.67 -6.85
C LEU A 248 1.25 -7.15 -7.18
N ASP A 249 2.16 -7.84 -7.86
CA ASP A 249 1.90 -9.14 -8.49
C ASP A 249 1.49 -10.21 -7.47
N ALA A 250 2.22 -10.31 -6.35
CA ALA A 250 1.88 -11.26 -5.29
C ALA A 250 0.48 -11.03 -4.72
N ARG A 251 0.07 -9.76 -4.55
CA ARG A 251 -1.25 -9.38 -4.04
C ARG A 251 -2.35 -9.65 -5.05
N LEU A 252 -2.10 -9.37 -6.33
CA LEU A 252 -3.04 -9.67 -7.42
C LEU A 252 -3.22 -11.19 -7.58
N MET A 253 -2.14 -11.96 -7.49
CA MET A 253 -2.20 -13.43 -7.54
C MET A 253 -3.01 -13.99 -6.38
N GLN A 254 -2.80 -13.47 -5.16
CA GLN A 254 -3.62 -13.82 -4.00
C GLN A 254 -5.11 -13.50 -4.25
N LEU A 255 -5.41 -12.33 -4.80
CA LEU A 255 -6.77 -11.94 -5.16
C LEU A 255 -7.40 -12.88 -6.19
N VAL A 256 -6.68 -13.21 -7.26
CA VAL A 256 -7.17 -14.13 -8.30
C VAL A 256 -7.45 -15.51 -7.70
N HIS A 257 -6.54 -16.02 -6.89
CA HIS A 257 -6.70 -17.34 -6.25
C HIS A 257 -7.93 -17.39 -5.33
N GLN A 258 -8.12 -16.38 -4.47
CA GLN A 258 -9.29 -16.30 -3.59
C GLN A 258 -10.60 -16.10 -4.35
N MET A 259 -10.56 -15.27 -5.39
CA MET A 259 -11.72 -15.04 -6.25
C MET A 259 -12.14 -16.31 -7.02
N GLU A 260 -11.17 -17.14 -7.43
CA GLU A 260 -11.42 -18.43 -8.06
C GLU A 260 -11.96 -19.48 -7.08
N SER A 261 -11.33 -19.61 -5.91
CA SER A 261 -11.75 -20.58 -4.88
C SER A 261 -13.14 -20.26 -4.31
N SER A 262 -13.50 -18.98 -4.16
CA SER A 262 -14.84 -18.52 -3.78
C SER A 262 -15.87 -18.60 -4.92
N GLY A 263 -15.46 -18.93 -6.15
CA GLY A 263 -16.35 -18.99 -7.32
C GLY A 263 -16.84 -17.62 -7.81
N ARG A 264 -16.24 -16.52 -7.35
CA ARG A 264 -16.64 -15.15 -7.67
C ARG A 264 -16.04 -14.59 -8.97
N SER A 265 -15.08 -15.28 -9.60
CA SER A 265 -14.36 -14.77 -10.79
C SER A 265 -15.25 -14.26 -11.91
N LYS A 266 -16.36 -14.96 -12.22
CA LYS A 266 -17.30 -14.52 -13.28
C LYS A 266 -18.00 -13.22 -12.90
N SER A 267 -18.43 -13.08 -11.65
CA SER A 267 -19.14 -11.89 -11.16
C SER A 267 -18.24 -10.66 -11.14
N VAL A 268 -17.02 -10.81 -10.63
CA VAL A 268 -16.03 -9.72 -10.57
C VAL A 268 -15.59 -9.31 -11.97
N ARG A 269 -15.38 -10.26 -12.89
CA ARG A 269 -15.06 -9.94 -14.28
C ARG A 269 -16.18 -9.16 -14.96
N ALA A 270 -17.43 -9.62 -14.83
CA ALA A 270 -18.59 -8.92 -15.37
C ALA A 270 -18.73 -7.50 -14.77
N PHE A 271 -18.36 -7.32 -13.50
CA PHE A 271 -18.28 -6.01 -12.89
C PHE A 271 -17.18 -5.15 -13.53
N LEU A 272 -15.99 -5.67 -13.80
CA LEU A 272 -14.88 -4.90 -14.39
C LEU A 272 -15.03 -4.63 -15.89
N ASP A 273 -15.78 -5.44 -16.63
CA ASP A 273 -15.90 -5.35 -18.09
C ASP A 273 -16.16 -3.92 -18.61
N PRO A 274 -17.06 -3.10 -18.02
CA PRO A 274 -17.25 -1.71 -18.45
C PRO A 274 -15.99 -0.84 -18.30
N LEU A 275 -15.20 -1.05 -17.25
CA LEU A 275 -13.93 -0.33 -17.03
C LEU A 275 -12.86 -0.79 -18.03
N ILE A 276 -12.79 -2.09 -18.32
CA ILE A 276 -11.89 -2.67 -19.32
C ILE A 276 -12.18 -2.10 -20.71
N GLN A 277 -13.45 -2.13 -21.14
CA GLN A 277 -13.86 -1.61 -22.44
C GLN A 277 -13.57 -0.11 -22.57
N LEU A 278 -13.79 0.65 -21.50
CA LEU A 278 -13.48 2.08 -21.48
C LEU A 278 -11.97 2.33 -21.65
N ARG A 279 -11.13 1.59 -20.92
CA ARG A 279 -9.66 1.70 -21.03
C ARG A 279 -9.18 1.36 -22.43
N ILE A 280 -9.66 0.25 -23.02
CA ILE A 280 -9.33 -0.13 -24.41
C ILE A 280 -9.73 0.98 -25.39
N HIS A 281 -10.90 1.59 -25.21
CA HIS A 281 -11.34 2.69 -26.07
C HIS A 281 -10.45 3.95 -25.95
N GLN A 282 -9.92 4.21 -24.76
CA GLN A 282 -9.01 5.34 -24.52
C GLN A 282 -7.63 5.10 -25.12
N THR A 283 -7.08 3.89 -24.99
CA THR A 283 -5.77 3.55 -25.56
C THR A 283 -5.81 3.37 -27.07
N SER A 284 -6.97 3.03 -27.64
CA SER A 284 -7.15 2.83 -29.09
C SER A 284 -7.44 4.11 -29.89
N LYS A 285 -7.59 5.28 -29.23
CA LYS A 285 -7.66 6.58 -29.92
C LYS A 285 -6.24 7.14 -30.01
N PRO A 286 -5.51 6.98 -31.13
CA PRO A 286 -4.26 7.69 -31.32
C PRO A 286 -4.57 9.18 -31.29
N ASP A 287 -3.76 9.95 -30.55
CA ASP A 287 -3.74 11.40 -30.65
C ASP A 287 -3.69 11.76 -32.14
N ARG A 288 -4.80 12.30 -32.65
CA ARG A 288 -4.75 12.94 -33.97
C ARG A 288 -3.77 14.08 -33.81
N PRO A 289 -2.63 14.10 -34.54
CA PRO A 289 -1.74 15.23 -34.46
C PRO A 289 -2.57 16.46 -34.78
N SER A 290 -2.64 17.39 -33.83
CA SER A 290 -3.36 18.65 -34.02
C SER A 290 -2.79 19.27 -35.28
N SER A 291 -3.57 19.28 -36.35
CA SER A 291 -3.22 19.99 -37.57
C SER A 291 -3.07 21.45 -37.15
N ARG A 292 -1.82 21.90 -36.95
CA ARG A 292 -1.52 23.32 -36.77
C ARG A 292 -2.19 24.06 -37.92
N PRO A 293 -2.99 25.09 -37.66
CA PRO A 293 -3.50 25.92 -38.74
C PRO A 293 -2.28 26.57 -39.39
N SER A 294 -1.99 26.19 -40.64
CA SER A 294 -1.09 26.94 -41.51
C SER A 294 -1.64 28.35 -41.62
N SER A 295 -1.04 29.28 -40.86
CA SER A 295 -1.18 30.70 -41.11
C SER A 295 -0.58 30.98 -42.47
N ARG A 296 -1.42 30.93 -43.52
CA ARG A 296 -1.15 31.59 -44.79
C ARG A 296 -1.12 33.09 -44.50
N LEU A 297 0.07 33.64 -44.41
CA LEU A 297 0.32 35.05 -44.66
C LEU A 297 0.04 35.29 -46.14
N ASN A 298 -1.14 35.84 -46.42
CA ASN A 298 -1.40 36.59 -47.63
C ASN A 298 -1.58 38.06 -47.22
N SER A 299 -0.92 38.93 -47.98
CA SER A 299 -1.04 40.39 -48.04
C SER A 299 -0.21 41.18 -47.02
#